data_AF-A0A5N4DI22-F1
#
_entry.id   AF-A0A5N4DI22-F1
#
_cell.length_a   1.000
_cell.length_b   1.000
_cell.length_c   1.000
_cell.angle_alpha   90.00
_cell.angle_beta   90.00
_cell.angle_gamma   90.00
#
_symmetry.space_group_name_H-M   'P 1'
#
loop_
_entity.id
_entity.type
_entity.pdbx_description
1 polymer ?
#
loop_
_entity_poly.entity_id
_entity_poly.type
_entity_poly.pdbx_seq_one_letter_code
_entity_poly.pdbx_strand_id
1 'polypeptide(L)'
;MHEVGQKHCVDYLMKNADSLSNYVTEDFTTYINRQRKNNCHGNHIEMQAKEEMFSQPVEVYQCSTELINTFHGIQQNADEPIRVSYHRNIHYNSVVNPNKATFGVGPGLPSFKPGFAEQSLMKNAIKTSEES
;
A
#
# COMPACT_ATOMS: atom_id res chain seq x y z
N MET A 1 -14.98 -6.03 -4.69
CA MET A 1 -13.80 -5.48 -3.99
C MET A 1 -12.64 -5.16 -4.92
N HIS A 2 -12.23 -6.06 -5.83
CA HIS A 2 -11.15 -5.78 -6.80
C HIS A 2 -11.40 -4.55 -7.69
N GLU A 3 -12.63 -4.40 -8.22
CA GLU A 3 -13.00 -3.30 -9.11
C GLU A 3 -12.85 -1.90 -8.49
N VAL A 4 -13.17 -1.76 -7.21
CA VAL A 4 -13.08 -0.48 -6.48
C VAL A 4 -11.61 -0.10 -6.28
N GLY A 5 -10.77 -1.05 -5.85
CA GLY A 5 -9.34 -0.81 -5.70
C GLY A 5 -8.65 -0.49 -7.02
N GLN A 6 -9.06 -1.17 -8.11
CA GLN A 6 -8.57 -0.90 -9.46
C GLN A 6 -8.95 0.51 -9.92
N LYS A 7 -10.21 0.91 -9.71
CA LYS A 7 -10.67 2.27 -10.04
C LYS A 7 -9.87 3.34 -9.31
N HIS A 8 -9.67 3.20 -7.99
CA HIS A 8 -8.91 4.16 -7.21
C HIS A 8 -7.44 4.25 -7.64
N CYS A 9 -6.81 3.12 -7.95
CA CYS A 9 -5.44 3.10 -8.45
C CYS A 9 -5.32 3.85 -9.78
N VAL A 10 -6.22 3.57 -10.73
CA VAL A 10 -6.20 4.24 -12.04
C VAL A 10 -6.50 5.73 -11.93
N ASP A 11 -7.41 6.14 -11.04
CA ASP A 11 -7.69 7.56 -10.78
C ASP A 11 -6.46 8.26 -10.15
N TYR A 12 -5.68 7.56 -9.32
CA TYR A 12 -4.42 8.08 -8.78
C TYR A 12 -3.36 8.25 -9.88
N LEU A 13 -3.20 7.25 -10.75
CA LEU A 13 -2.29 7.33 -11.90
C LEU A 13 -2.61 8.55 -12.79
N MET A 14 -3.90 8.79 -13.05
CA MET A 14 -4.34 9.91 -13.88
C MET A 14 -4.04 11.28 -13.24
N LYS A 15 -4.16 11.38 -11.91
CA LYS A 15 -3.83 12.61 -11.17
C LYS A 15 -2.34 12.92 -11.13
N ASN A 16 -1.50 11.89 -11.21
CA ASN A 16 -0.04 12.00 -11.13
C ASN A 16 0.61 11.69 -12.50
N ALA A 17 -0.08 11.99 -13.60
CA ALA A 17 0.38 11.66 -14.95
C ALA A 17 1.74 12.30 -15.27
N ASP A 18 2.00 13.51 -14.80
CA ASP A 18 3.24 14.25 -15.09
C ASP A 18 4.50 13.52 -14.56
N SER A 19 4.40 12.84 -13.42
CA SER A 19 5.51 12.05 -12.87
C SER A 19 5.51 10.62 -13.38
N LEU A 20 4.33 10.01 -13.52
CA LEU A 20 4.20 8.57 -13.76
C LEU A 20 4.20 8.18 -15.24
N SER A 21 3.82 9.08 -16.14
CA SER A 21 3.77 8.77 -17.59
C SER A 21 5.12 8.33 -18.16
N ASN A 22 6.24 8.80 -17.60
CA ASN A 22 7.59 8.42 -18.03
C ASN A 22 7.90 6.92 -17.83
N TYR A 23 7.14 6.23 -16.97
CA TYR A 23 7.30 4.80 -16.71
C TYR A 23 6.38 3.94 -17.59
N VAL A 24 5.60 4.55 -18.48
CA VAL A 24 4.72 3.87 -19.43
C VAL A 24 5.31 4.01 -20.83
N THR A 25 5.47 2.88 -21.54
CA THR A 25 6.08 2.85 -22.88
C THR A 25 5.11 3.16 -24.02
N GLU A 26 3.82 3.30 -23.72
CA GLU A 26 2.76 3.65 -24.67
C GLU A 26 2.12 5.00 -24.31
N ASP A 27 1.23 5.51 -25.16
CA ASP A 27 0.45 6.70 -24.83
C ASP A 27 -0.30 6.53 -23.50
N PHE A 28 -0.08 7.46 -22.57
CA PHE A 28 -0.57 7.33 -21.20
C PHE A 28 -2.10 7.25 -21.13
N THR A 29 -2.81 8.00 -21.98
CA THR A 29 -4.28 7.96 -22.02
C THR A 29 -4.78 6.60 -22.50
N THR A 30 -4.13 6.02 -23.50
CA THR A 30 -4.40 4.67 -24.01
C THR A 30 -4.15 3.62 -22.94
N TYR A 31 -3.04 3.72 -22.22
CA TYR A 31 -2.70 2.87 -21.08
C TYR A 31 -3.79 2.91 -19.99
N ILE A 32 -4.20 4.11 -19.55
CA ILE A 32 -5.23 4.31 -18.53
C ILE A 32 -6.56 3.70 -18.97
N ASN A 33 -6.99 3.95 -20.22
CA ASN A 33 -8.22 3.40 -20.76
C ASN A 33 -8.21 1.86 -20.82
N ARG A 34 -7.03 1.26 -21.06
CA ARG A 34 -6.85 -0.19 -21.01
C ARG A 34 -6.93 -0.72 -19.57
N GLN A 35 -6.27 -0.05 -18.62
CA GLN A 35 -6.31 -0.45 -17.20
C GLN A 35 -7.69 -0.30 -16.54
N ARG A 36 -8.59 0.52 -17.09
CA ARG A 36 -9.99 0.61 -16.61
C ARG A 36 -10.85 -0.60 -16.98
N LYS A 37 -10.39 -1.50 -17.86
CA LYS A 37 -11.15 -2.69 -18.25
C LYS A 37 -11.01 -3.80 -17.20
N ASN A 38 -12.09 -4.52 -16.94
CA ASN A 38 -12.17 -5.56 -15.90
C ASN A 38 -11.17 -6.72 -16.05
N ASN A 39 -10.63 -6.95 -17.25
CA ASN A 39 -9.72 -8.06 -17.56
C ASN A 39 -8.27 -7.62 -17.73
N CYS A 40 -7.91 -6.44 -17.20
CA CYS A 40 -6.54 -5.96 -17.28
C CYS A 40 -5.79 -6.18 -15.96
N HIS A 41 -4.56 -6.68 -16.05
CA HIS A 41 -3.71 -6.93 -14.90
C HIS A 41 -2.85 -5.71 -14.58
N GLY A 42 -2.72 -5.40 -13.30
CA GLY A 42 -1.76 -4.41 -12.82
C GLY A 42 -0.33 -4.94 -12.87
N ASN A 43 0.60 -4.03 -13.15
CA ASN A 43 2.04 -4.26 -13.21
C ASN A 43 2.75 -3.35 -12.19
N HIS A 44 4.04 -3.08 -12.44
CA HIS A 44 4.91 -2.30 -11.57
C HIS A 44 4.38 -0.89 -11.28
N ILE A 45 3.75 -0.19 -12.25
CA ILE A 45 3.24 1.16 -12.01
C ILE A 45 2.02 1.16 -11.08
N GLU A 46 1.15 0.14 -11.16
CA GLU A 46 0.06 -0.02 -10.20
C GLU A 46 0.57 -0.37 -8.80
N MET A 47 1.69 -1.10 -8.70
CA MET A 47 2.33 -1.36 -7.41
C MET A 47 2.91 -0.08 -6.81
N GLN A 48 3.59 0.73 -7.62
CA GLN A 48 4.08 2.04 -7.19
C GLN A 48 2.94 2.96 -6.74
N ALA A 49 1.86 3.05 -7.52
CA ALA A 49 0.69 3.84 -7.14
C ALA A 49 0.06 3.36 -5.83
N LYS A 50 0.00 2.04 -5.59
CA LYS A 50 -0.50 1.47 -4.34
C LYS A 50 0.40 1.78 -3.15
N GLU A 51 1.72 1.72 -3.33
CA GLU A 51 2.71 2.11 -2.32
C GLU A 51 2.45 3.54 -1.86
N GLU A 52 2.33 4.47 -2.81
CA GLU A 52 2.11 5.89 -2.51
C GLU A 52 0.74 6.14 -1.88
N MET A 53 -0.32 5.53 -2.42
CA MET A 53 -1.70 5.68 -1.93
C MET A 53 -1.87 5.16 -0.49
N PHE A 54 -1.20 4.06 -0.14
CA PHE A 54 -1.32 3.45 1.18
C PHE A 54 -0.22 3.87 2.14
N SER A 55 0.80 4.58 1.66
CA SER A 55 1.99 4.93 2.44
C SER A 55 2.58 3.69 3.13
N GLN A 56 2.64 2.57 2.42
CA GLN A 56 3.18 1.31 2.93
C GLN A 56 4.08 0.71 1.85
N PRO A 57 5.32 0.31 2.20
CA PRO A 57 6.19 -0.33 1.23
C PRO A 57 5.54 -1.59 0.66
N VAL A 58 5.80 -1.88 -0.62
CA VAL A 58 5.33 -3.10 -1.28
C VAL A 58 6.51 -4.02 -1.55
N GLU A 59 6.49 -5.20 -0.94
CA GLU A 59 7.51 -6.23 -1.06
C GLU A 59 7.04 -7.34 -2.02
N VAL A 60 7.87 -7.67 -3.00
CA VAL A 60 7.57 -8.69 -4.01
C VAL A 60 8.56 -9.85 -3.88
N TYR A 61 8.01 -11.05 -3.67
CA TYR A 61 8.77 -12.30 -3.52
C TYR A 61 8.55 -13.22 -4.72
N GLN A 62 9.52 -14.10 -4.98
CA GLN A 62 9.37 -15.19 -5.96
C GLN A 62 10.05 -16.45 -5.46
N CYS A 63 9.25 -17.50 -5.20
CA CYS A 63 9.69 -18.85 -4.82
C CYS A 63 10.64 -18.97 -3.59
N SER A 64 10.96 -17.88 -2.90
CA SER A 64 11.90 -17.83 -1.77
C SER A 64 11.54 -16.67 -0.82
N THR A 65 12.31 -16.55 0.27
CA THR A 65 12.23 -15.42 1.21
C THR A 65 13.03 -14.20 0.77
N GLU A 66 13.74 -14.29 -0.36
CA GLU A 66 14.48 -13.14 -0.91
C GLU A 66 13.54 -12.27 -1.76
N LEU A 67 13.70 -10.96 -1.62
CA LEU A 67 12.93 -9.97 -2.36
C LEU A 67 13.45 -9.90 -3.80
N ILE A 68 12.53 -9.98 -4.76
CA ILE A 68 12.85 -9.71 -6.17
C ILE A 68 12.62 -8.24 -6.52
N ASN A 69 11.77 -7.54 -5.76
CA ASN A 69 11.53 -6.12 -5.91
C ASN A 69 10.94 -5.52 -4.63
N THR A 70 11.20 -4.24 -4.40
CA THR A 70 10.62 -3.44 -3.32
C THR A 70 10.25 -2.08 -3.85
N PHE A 71 9.00 -1.66 -3.64
CA PHE A 71 8.56 -0.29 -3.84
C PHE A 71 8.57 0.39 -2.47
N HIS A 72 9.33 1.48 -2.34
CA HIS A 72 9.37 2.26 -1.11
C HIS A 72 9.34 3.75 -1.43
N GLY A 73 8.51 4.49 -0.69
CA GLY A 73 8.50 5.93 -0.70
C GLY A 73 9.68 6.52 0.07
N ILE A 74 9.76 7.86 0.11
CA ILE A 74 10.83 8.60 0.80
C ILE A 74 10.73 8.43 2.33
N GLN A 75 9.54 8.12 2.85
CA GLN A 75 9.30 7.95 4.28
C GLN A 75 9.35 6.48 4.68
N GLN A 76 10.22 6.15 5.64
CA GLN A 76 10.18 4.84 6.29
C GLN A 76 9.03 4.82 7.29
N ASN A 77 7.96 4.12 6.94
CA ASN A 77 6.87 3.86 7.87
C ASN A 77 7.19 2.62 8.71
N ALA A 78 6.91 2.71 10.01
CA ALA A 78 7.08 1.58 10.95
C ALA A 78 6.01 0.49 10.77
N ASP A 79 5.04 0.73 9.89
CA ASP A 79 3.97 -0.20 9.56
C ASP A 79 4.50 -1.37 8.71
N GLU A 80 3.79 -2.50 8.78
CA GLU A 80 4.21 -3.69 8.07
C GLU A 80 3.97 -3.53 6.56
N PRO A 81 4.93 -3.89 5.69
CA PRO A 81 4.78 -3.75 4.26
C PRO A 81 3.66 -4.64 3.71
N ILE A 82 3.09 -4.20 2.59
CA ILE A 82 2.19 -5.01 1.78
C ILE A 82 3.05 -6.04 1.04
N ARG A 83 2.78 -7.33 1.24
CA ARG A 83 3.59 -8.41 0.64
C ARG A 83 2.81 -9.17 -0.41
N VAL A 84 3.46 -9.38 -1.55
CA VAL A 84 2.92 -10.21 -2.63
C VAL A 84 3.97 -11.21 -3.12
N SER A 85 3.51 -12.38 -3.54
CA SER A 85 4.36 -13.37 -4.22
C SER A 85 3.97 -13.46 -5.68
N TYR A 86 4.97 -13.38 -6.56
CA TYR A 86 4.81 -13.42 -8.00
C TYR A 86 5.06 -14.82 -8.53
N HIS A 87 4.10 -15.34 -9.31
CA HIS A 87 4.07 -16.71 -9.77
C HIS A 87 3.94 -16.77 -11.29
N ARG A 88 4.79 -17.59 -11.91
CA ARG A 88 4.72 -17.98 -13.34
C ARG A 88 4.62 -16.79 -14.31
N ASN A 89 5.17 -15.65 -13.93
CA ASN A 89 5.14 -14.42 -14.71
C ASN A 89 3.73 -13.85 -14.99
N ILE A 90 2.69 -14.29 -14.28
CA ILE A 90 1.30 -13.91 -14.58
C ILE A 90 0.42 -13.60 -13.36
N HIS A 91 0.81 -14.03 -12.17
CA HIS A 91 -0.09 -13.98 -11.02
C HIS A 91 0.57 -13.51 -9.73
N TYR A 92 -0.15 -12.69 -8.97
CA TYR A 92 0.27 -12.23 -7.65
C TYR A 92 -0.66 -12.80 -6.59
N ASN A 93 -0.08 -13.43 -5.57
CA ASN A 93 -0.78 -13.87 -4.37
C ASN A 93 -0.43 -12.95 -3.21
N SER A 94 -1.41 -12.62 -2.38
CA SER A 94 -1.16 -11.93 -1.10
C SER A 94 -0.32 -12.84 -0.18
N VAL A 95 0.68 -12.26 0.48
CA VAL A 95 1.48 -12.92 1.51
C VAL A 95 1.15 -12.24 2.84
N VAL A 96 0.69 -13.02 3.81
CA VAL A 96 0.18 -12.50 5.09
C VAL A 96 1.00 -13.10 6.22
N ASN A 97 1.34 -12.28 7.22
CA ASN A 97 1.98 -12.77 8.43
C ASN A 97 0.90 -13.32 9.39
N PRO A 98 0.83 -14.64 9.64
CA PRO A 98 -0.21 -15.21 10.49
C PRO A 98 -0.08 -14.81 11.96
N ASN A 99 1.10 -14.39 12.40
CA ASN A 99 1.40 -14.08 13.80
C ASN A 99 1.26 -12.58 14.13
N LYS A 100 0.95 -11.74 13.14
CA LYS A 100 0.79 -10.30 13.33
C LYS A 100 -0.47 -9.82 12.61
N ALA A 101 -1.52 -9.55 13.38
CA ALA A 101 -2.78 -9.07 12.84
C ALA A 101 -2.62 -7.64 12.32
N THR A 102 -2.80 -7.46 11.00
CA THR A 102 -2.88 -6.15 10.35
C THR A 102 -4.35 -5.70 10.14
N PHE A 103 -5.32 -6.56 10.50
CA PHE A 103 -6.75 -6.27 10.38
C PHE A 103 -7.19 -5.23 11.42
N GLY A 104 -7.87 -4.17 10.97
CA GLY A 104 -8.53 -3.18 11.83
C GLY A 104 -7.86 -1.82 11.93
N VAL A 105 -6.65 -1.63 11.38
CA VAL A 105 -5.97 -0.32 11.34
C VAL A 105 -6.43 0.52 10.13
N GLY A 106 -6.87 -0.16 9.06
CA GLY A 106 -7.24 0.47 7.79
C GLY A 106 -6.02 1.03 7.06
N PRO A 107 -5.90 0.84 5.73
CA PRO A 107 -4.88 1.52 4.96
C PRO A 107 -5.22 3.02 4.92
N GLY A 108 -4.41 3.87 5.55
CA GLY A 108 -4.61 5.33 5.56
C GLY A 108 -4.32 6.05 6.87
N LEU A 109 -3.98 5.34 7.95
CA LEU A 109 -3.51 5.96 9.19
C LEU A 109 -2.13 5.39 9.59
N PRO A 110 -1.04 5.94 9.02
CA PRO A 110 0.30 5.51 9.38
C PRO A 110 0.50 5.60 10.89
N SER A 111 1.03 4.55 11.52
CA SER A 111 1.26 4.48 12.98
C SER A 111 0.02 4.50 13.88
N PHE A 112 -1.21 4.31 13.36
CA PHE A 112 -2.38 4.20 14.23
C PHE A 112 -2.35 2.91 15.05
N LYS A 113 -2.19 3.07 16.36
CA LYS A 113 -2.29 1.99 17.34
C LYS A 113 -3.65 2.12 18.04
N PRO A 114 -4.61 1.24 17.78
CA PRO A 114 -5.87 1.22 18.51
C PRO A 114 -5.61 1.21 20.03
N GLY A 115 -6.25 2.09 20.80
CA GLY A 115 -6.02 2.20 22.24
C GLY A 115 -4.92 3.18 22.65
N PHE A 116 -4.10 3.70 21.74
CA PHE A 116 -2.99 4.60 22.10
C PHE A 116 -3.47 5.99 22.53
N ALA A 117 -4.56 6.47 21.92
CA ALA A 117 -5.20 7.73 22.32
C ALA A 117 -5.76 7.62 23.74
N GLU A 118 -6.46 6.53 24.05
CA GLU A 118 -7.00 6.23 25.37
C GLU A 118 -5.89 6.07 26.42
N GLN A 119 -4.80 5.37 26.09
CA GLN A 119 -3.63 5.26 26.97
C GLN A 119 -2.97 6.63 27.22
N SER A 120 -2.88 7.48 26.20
CA SER A 120 -2.32 8.83 26.36
C SER A 120 -3.21 9.70 27.24
N LEU A 121 -4.53 9.64 27.06
CA LEU A 121 -5.50 10.33 27.91
C LEU A 121 -5.42 9.86 29.36
N MET A 122 -5.33 8.55 29.59
CA MET A 122 -5.19 7.97 30.93
C MET A 122 -3.90 8.42 31.61
N LYS A 123 -2.77 8.40 30.90
CA LYS A 123 -1.48 8.89 31.42
C LYS A 123 -1.52 10.37 31.77
N ASN A 124 -2.15 11.19 30.93
CA ASN A 124 -2.30 12.62 31.19
C ASN A 124 -3.18 12.85 32.43
N ALA A 125 -4.30 12.12 32.56
CA ALA A 125 -5.18 12.22 33.72
C ALA A 125 -4.49 11.83 35.04
N ILE A 126 -3.67 10.76 35.02
CA ILE A 126 -2.86 10.35 36.19
C ILE A 126 -1.87 11.45 36.55
N LYS A 127 -1.13 11.98 35.57
CA LYS A 127 -0.14 13.04 35.80
C LYS A 127 -0.78 14.31 36.39
N THR A 128 -1.92 14.75 35.88
CA THR A 128 -2.64 15.90 36.42
C THR A 128 -3.14 15.66 37.85
N SER A 129 -3.50 14.42 38.19
CA SER A 129 -3.87 14.05 39.56
C SER A 129 -2.69 14.02 40.52
N GLU A 130 -1.48 13.71 40.05
CA GLU A 130 -0.26 13.68 40.87
C GLU A 130 0.34 15.09 41.09
N GLU A 131 0.02 16.04 40.21
CA GLU A 131 0.44 17.45 40.28
C GLU A 131 -0.57 18.37 41.02
N SER A 132 -1.69 17.82 41.50
CA SER A 132 -2.71 18.52 42.32
C SER A 132 -2.61 18.16 43.80
#